data_AF-A0A2E5XYH2-F1
#
_entry.id   AF-A0A2E5XYH2-F1
#
_cell.length_a   1.000
_cell.length_b   1.000
_cell.length_c   1.000
_cell.angle_alpha   90.00
_cell.angle_beta   90.00
_cell.angle_gamma   90.00
#
_symmetry.space_group_name_H-M   'P 1'
#
loop_
_entity.id
_entity.type
_entity.pdbx_description
1 polymer ?
#
loop_
_entity_poly.entity_id
_entity_poly.type
_entity_poly.pdbx_seq_one_letter_code
_entity_poly.pdbx_strand_id
1 'polypeptide(L)'
;MKKLLCLLFTIFLYGDQSDPLIQASAAINSGLYENALKHVAEAQKLDPSNPDVYRMKALLHESLGESKKAIRAWEKCIKYSKDKTIISEAKIHLKNLKYEK
;
A
#
# COMPACT_ATOMS: atom_id res chain seq x y z
N MET A 1 37.94 -17.52 11.98
CA MET A 1 36.54 -17.84 11.61
C MET A 1 35.69 -16.58 11.46
N LYS A 2 36.03 -15.67 10.54
CA LYS A 2 35.29 -14.40 10.30
C LYS A 2 34.52 -14.39 8.97
N LYS A 3 34.70 -15.40 8.12
CA LYS A 3 34.05 -15.48 6.79
C LYS A 3 32.62 -16.01 6.82
N LEU A 4 32.18 -16.61 7.94
CA LEU A 4 30.82 -17.13 8.09
C LEU A 4 29.79 -16.03 8.43
N LEU A 5 30.24 -14.89 8.95
CA LEU A 5 29.37 -13.78 9.33
C LEU A 5 28.81 -13.01 8.11
N CYS A 6 29.55 -12.98 7.00
CA CYS A 6 29.10 -12.29 5.78
C CYS A 6 27.95 -13.01 5.06
N LEU A 7 27.88 -14.35 5.15
CA LEU A 7 26.83 -15.13 4.49
C LEU A 7 25.46 -14.96 5.15
N LEU A 8 25.41 -14.69 6.46
CA LEU A 8 24.16 -14.37 7.16
C LEU A 8 23.60 -13.00 6.78
N PHE A 9 24.46 -12.04 6.45
CA PHE A 9 24.04 -10.71 5.99
C PHE A 9 23.45 -10.77 4.58
N THR A 10 23.98 -11.64 3.71
CA THR A 10 23.43 -11.84 2.36
C THR A 10 22.09 -12.56 2.38
N ILE A 11 21.85 -13.50 3.31
CA ILE A 11 20.53 -14.17 3.41
C ILE A 11 19.43 -13.17 3.79
N PHE A 12 19.74 -12.16 4.60
CA PHE A 12 18.81 -11.08 4.92
C PHE A 12 18.53 -10.14 3.73
N LEU A 13 19.46 -10.05 2.77
CA LEU A 13 19.29 -9.27 1.53
C LEU A 13 18.45 -10.00 0.46
N TYR A 14 18.18 -11.30 0.65
CA TYR A 14 17.34 -12.12 -0.24
C TYR A 14 15.98 -12.50 0.38
N GLY A 15 15.55 -11.82 1.44
CA GLY A 15 14.17 -11.93 1.93
C GLY A 15 13.23 -11.26 0.95
N ASP A 16 12.69 -12.03 0.00
CA ASP A 16 11.70 -11.66 -1.03
C ASP A 16 11.75 -10.19 -1.47
N GLN A 17 12.65 -9.87 -2.40
CA GLN A 17 12.83 -8.54 -3.01
C GLN A 17 11.67 -8.15 -3.95
N SER A 18 10.46 -8.59 -3.64
CA SER A 18 9.25 -8.18 -4.36
C SER A 18 8.81 -6.80 -3.87
N ASP A 19 8.23 -6.02 -4.77
CA ASP A 19 7.71 -4.70 -4.48
C ASP A 19 6.75 -4.78 -3.28
N PRO A 20 6.95 -4.00 -2.19
CA PRO A 20 6.06 -4.00 -1.05
C PRO A 20 4.59 -3.73 -1.41
N LEU A 21 4.30 -3.05 -2.53
CA LEU A 21 2.94 -2.89 -3.02
C LEU A 21 2.32 -4.18 -3.58
N ILE A 22 3.13 -5.06 -4.20
CA ILE A 22 2.67 -6.38 -4.63
C ILE A 22 2.34 -7.23 -3.40
N GLN A 23 3.20 -7.20 -2.38
CA GLN A 23 2.95 -7.92 -1.12
C GLN A 23 1.74 -7.37 -0.37
N ALA A 24 1.57 -6.05 -0.33
CA ALA A 24 0.37 -5.43 0.23
C ALA A 24 -0.90 -5.89 -0.48
N SER A 25 -0.90 -5.88 -1.81
CA SER A 25 -2.03 -6.33 -2.63
C SER A 25 -2.36 -7.81 -2.38
N ALA A 26 -1.35 -8.68 -2.39
CA ALA A 26 -1.53 -10.11 -2.09
C ALA A 26 -2.08 -10.34 -0.67
N ALA A 27 -1.59 -9.60 0.32
CA ALA A 27 -2.06 -9.66 1.69
C ALA A 27 -3.52 -9.18 1.83
N ILE A 28 -3.92 -8.10 1.14
CA ILE A 28 -5.32 -7.62 1.08
C ILE A 28 -6.23 -8.70 0.52
N ASN A 29 -5.85 -9.29 -0.63
CA ASN A 29 -6.63 -10.35 -1.28
C ASN A 29 -6.74 -11.62 -0.41
N SER A 30 -5.79 -11.82 0.49
CA SER A 30 -5.76 -12.94 1.43
C SER A 30 -6.41 -12.61 2.79
N GLY A 31 -6.96 -11.38 2.97
CA GLY A 31 -7.55 -10.92 4.23
C GLY A 31 -6.53 -10.66 5.36
N LEU A 32 -5.23 -10.68 5.05
CA LEU A 32 -4.14 -10.48 6.01
C LEU A 32 -3.85 -8.98 6.20
N TYR A 33 -4.84 -8.25 6.70
CA TYR A 33 -4.81 -6.79 6.73
C TYR A 33 -3.66 -6.19 7.55
N GLU A 34 -3.24 -6.84 8.64
CA GLU A 34 -2.08 -6.38 9.42
C GLU A 34 -0.77 -6.48 8.63
N ASN A 35 -0.60 -7.53 7.83
CA ASN A 35 0.57 -7.68 6.97
C ASN A 35 0.51 -6.67 5.81
N ALA A 36 -0.68 -6.47 5.23
CA ALA A 36 -0.88 -5.42 4.23
C ALA A 36 -0.49 -4.03 4.78
N LEU A 37 -0.86 -3.70 6.02
CA LEU A 37 -0.46 -2.44 6.67
C LEU A 37 1.05 -2.30 6.78
N LYS A 38 1.78 -3.37 7.12
CA LYS A 38 3.25 -3.37 7.21
C LYS A 38 3.87 -3.10 5.84
N HIS A 39 3.43 -3.81 4.81
CA HIS A 39 3.95 -3.65 3.46
C HIS A 39 3.60 -2.28 2.84
N VAL A 40 2.38 -1.76 3.08
CA VAL A 40 2.02 -0.38 2.71
C VAL A 40 2.90 0.64 3.42
N ALA A 41 3.18 0.44 4.72
CA ALA A 41 4.05 1.35 5.47
C ALA A 41 5.50 1.32 4.97
N GLU A 42 5.99 0.15 4.58
CA GLU A 42 7.29 -0.01 3.93
C GLU A 42 7.34 0.70 2.57
N ALA A 43 6.35 0.46 1.70
CA ALA A 43 6.22 1.14 0.41
C ALA A 43 6.20 2.68 0.59
N GLN A 44 5.47 3.17 1.59
CA GLN A 44 5.39 4.59 1.90
C GLN A 44 6.72 5.18 2.40
N LYS A 45 7.58 4.40 3.05
CA LYS A 45 8.93 4.85 3.46
C LYS A 45 9.85 4.97 2.26
N LEU A 46 9.71 4.08 1.28
CA LEU A 46 10.53 4.07 0.06
C LEU A 46 10.18 5.26 -0.85
N ASP A 47 8.88 5.51 -1.07
CA ASP A 47 8.41 6.71 -1.78
C ASP A 47 7.16 7.30 -1.09
N PRO A 48 7.33 8.34 -0.26
CA PRO A 48 6.22 9.01 0.41
C PRO A 48 5.24 9.73 -0.52
N SER A 49 5.60 9.91 -1.79
CA SER A 49 4.81 10.60 -2.81
C SER A 49 4.28 9.67 -3.90
N ASN A 50 4.47 8.36 -3.79
CA ASN A 50 3.96 7.42 -4.79
C ASN A 50 2.41 7.32 -4.68
N PRO A 51 1.64 7.63 -5.74
CA PRO A 51 0.19 7.51 -5.71
C PRO A 51 -0.31 6.08 -5.46
N ASP A 52 0.41 5.05 -5.93
CA ASP A 52 -0.01 3.64 -5.73
C ASP A 52 0.06 3.20 -4.26
N VAL A 53 0.95 3.79 -3.46
CA VAL A 53 0.97 3.59 -2.01
C VAL A 53 -0.33 4.07 -1.38
N TYR A 54 -0.79 5.25 -1.78
CA TYR A 54 -2.03 5.82 -1.28
C TYR A 54 -3.27 5.09 -1.82
N ARG A 55 -3.20 4.60 -3.07
CA ARG A 55 -4.21 3.70 -3.66
C ARG A 55 -4.35 2.41 -2.86
N MET A 56 -3.25 1.70 -2.59
CA MET A 56 -3.27 0.48 -1.76
C MET A 56 -3.78 0.75 -0.36
N LYS A 57 -3.32 1.84 0.26
CA LYS A 57 -3.78 2.23 1.60
C LYS A 57 -5.28 2.49 1.64
N ALA A 58 -5.84 3.09 0.58
CA ALA A 58 -7.25 3.37 0.50
C ALA A 58 -8.08 2.07 0.39
N LEU A 59 -7.70 1.18 -0.52
CA LEU A 59 -8.35 -0.12 -0.72
C LEU A 59 -8.28 -1.01 0.54
N LEU A 60 -7.15 -0.98 1.25
CA LEU A 60 -7.00 -1.66 2.53
C LEU A 60 -7.98 -1.13 3.58
N HIS A 61 -8.12 0.20 3.70
CA HIS A 61 -9.08 0.79 4.64
C HIS A 61 -10.54 0.57 4.23
N GLU A 62 -10.86 0.49 2.93
CA GLU A 62 -12.19 0.06 2.48
C GLU A 62 -12.47 -1.39 2.89
N SER A 63 -11.50 -2.28 2.71
CA SER A 63 -11.60 -3.69 3.13
C SER A 63 -11.80 -3.84 4.65
N LEU A 64 -11.29 -2.89 5.43
CA LEU A 64 -11.48 -2.82 6.89
C LEU A 64 -12.76 -2.09 7.33
N GLY A 65 -13.56 -1.56 6.41
CA GLY A 65 -14.76 -0.75 6.72
C GLY A 65 -14.43 0.63 7.32
N GLU A 66 -13.18 1.09 7.22
CA GLU A 66 -12.71 2.34 7.80
C GLU A 66 -12.88 3.51 6.82
N SER A 67 -14.12 3.80 6.40
CA SER A 67 -14.42 4.72 5.28
C SER A 67 -13.76 6.11 5.42
N LYS A 68 -13.68 6.65 6.65
CA LYS A 68 -13.00 7.95 6.90
C LYS A 68 -11.51 7.91 6.56
N LYS A 69 -10.83 6.80 6.83
CA LYS A 69 -9.40 6.63 6.53
C LYS A 69 -9.19 6.35 5.03
N ALA A 70 -10.07 5.56 4.42
CA ALA A 70 -10.08 5.31 2.98
C ALA A 70 -10.21 6.61 2.17
N ILE A 71 -11.17 7.48 2.53
CA ILE A 71 -11.36 8.79 1.89
C ILE A 71 -10.07 9.62 1.91
N ARG A 72 -9.43 9.74 3.09
CA ARG A 72 -8.17 10.51 3.22
C ARG A 72 -7.05 9.93 2.38
N ALA A 73 -6.99 8.61 2.24
CA ALA A 73 -5.98 7.95 1.41
C ALA A 73 -6.25 8.19 -0.08
N TRP A 74 -7.50 8.11 -0.55
CA TRP A 74 -7.85 8.45 -1.92
C TRP A 74 -7.58 9.91 -2.29
N GLU A 75 -7.85 10.85 -1.37
CA GLU A 75 -7.51 12.26 -1.57
C GLU A 75 -6.01 12.47 -1.77
N LYS A 76 -5.17 11.75 -1.02
CA LYS A 76 -3.72 11.76 -1.22
C LYS A 76 -3.30 11.09 -2.52
N CYS A 77 -3.94 9.98 -2.90
CA CYS A 77 -3.71 9.31 -4.18
C CYS A 77 -3.92 10.30 -5.35
N ILE A 78 -5.03 11.04 -5.34
CA ILE A 78 -5.30 12.10 -6.33
C ILE A 78 -4.27 13.23 -6.26
N LYS A 79 -3.88 13.66 -5.05
CA LYS A 79 -2.90 14.73 -4.86
C LYS A 79 -1.55 14.43 -5.51
N TYR A 80 -1.10 13.18 -5.43
CA TYR A 80 0.22 12.77 -5.90
C TYR A 80 0.21 12.17 -7.32
N SER A 81 -0.94 11.75 -7.83
CA SER A 81 -1.05 11.18 -9.17
C SER A 81 -1.13 12.25 -10.26
N LYS A 82 -0.48 11.96 -11.39
CA LYS A 82 -0.72 12.64 -12.68
C LYS A 82 -1.48 11.76 -13.66
N ASP A 83 -1.68 10.48 -13.34
CA ASP A 83 -2.37 9.52 -14.18
C ASP A 83 -3.88 9.72 -14.05
N LYS A 84 -4.53 10.05 -15.19
CA LYS A 84 -5.97 10.28 -15.25
C LYS A 84 -6.79 9.05 -14.88
N THR A 85 -6.28 7.85 -15.13
CA THR A 85 -6.90 6.56 -14.80
C THR A 85 -6.93 6.34 -13.31
N ILE A 86 -5.80 6.54 -12.62
CA ILE A 86 -5.73 6.45 -11.16
C ILE A 86 -6.63 7.52 -10.52
N ILE A 87 -6.65 8.73 -11.07
CA ILE A 87 -7.50 9.81 -10.58
C ILE A 87 -8.98 9.49 -10.78
N SER A 88 -9.38 8.89 -11.91
CA SER A 88 -10.79 8.51 -12.14
C SER A 88 -11.22 7.37 -11.24
N GLU A 89 -10.40 6.34 -11.06
CA GLU A 89 -10.59 5.26 -10.08
C GLU A 89 -10.83 5.84 -8.67
N ALA A 90 -9.91 6.67 -8.18
CA ALA A 90 -10.01 7.30 -6.86
C ALA A 90 -11.30 8.12 -6.68
N LYS A 91 -11.73 8.84 -7.73
CA LYS A 91 -12.98 9.62 -7.71
C LYS A 91 -14.22 8.73 -7.62
N ILE A 92 -14.23 7.55 -8.26
CA ILE A 92 -15.33 6.59 -8.17
C ILE A 92 -15.46 6.08 -6.74
N HIS A 93 -14.36 5.63 -6.15
CA HIS A 93 -14.36 5.16 -4.75
C HIS A 93 -14.78 6.26 -3.77
N LEU A 94 -14.23 7.47 -3.92
CA LEU A 94 -14.63 8.63 -3.09
C LEU A 94 -16.11 8.96 -3.21
N LYS A 95 -16.68 8.79 -4.40
CA LYS A 95 -18.11 8.99 -4.62
C LYS A 95 -18.88 7.97 -3.79
N ASN A 96 -18.59 6.68 -3.94
CA ASN A 96 -19.28 5.59 -3.25
C ASN A 96 -19.20 5.75 -1.72
N LEU A 97 -17.99 5.95 -1.17
CA LEU A 97 -17.76 6.10 0.27
C LEU A 97 -18.45 7.31 0.90
N LYS A 98 -18.78 8.34 0.11
CA LYS A 98 -19.52 9.52 0.60
C LYS A 98 -21.03 9.30 0.62
N TYR A 99 -21.54 8.37 -0.20
CA TYR A 99 -22.96 8.02 -0.28
C TYR A 99 -23.35 6.87 0.65
N GLU A 100 -22.40 6.09 1.16
CA GLU A 100 -22.61 5.04 2.19
C GLU A 100 -22.90 5.59 3.60
N LYS A 101 -23.33 6.86 3.71
CA LYS A 101 -23.68 7.52 4.97
C LYS A 101 -25.17 7.52 5.24
#